data_AF-A0A453S5J4-F1
#
_entry.id   AF-A0A453S5J4-F1
#
_cell.length_a   1.000
_cell.length_b   1.000
_cell.length_c   1.000
_cell.angle_alpha   90.00
_cell.angle_beta   90.00
_cell.angle_gamma   90.00
#
_symmetry.space_group_name_H-M   'P 1'
#
loop_
_entity.id
_entity.type
_entity.pdbx_description
1 polymer ?
#
loop_
_entity_poly.entity_id
_entity_poly.type
_entity_poly.pdbx_seq_one_letter_code
_entity_poly.pdbx_strand_id
1 'polypeptide(L)' 'LGMPWILVFYCGRGDRKTKRGKRFSHSYGNARPRNKKKGTGPARLYAPPAPPRKDQFEDGEIIAIEIDDDIME' A
#
# COMPACT_ATOMS: atom_id res chain seq x y z
N LEU A 1 30.42 5.52 -10.54
CA LEU A 1 30.18 6.27 -9.28
C LEU A 1 29.07 7.28 -9.55
N GLY A 2 28.02 7.32 -8.71
CA GLY A 2 27.04 8.42 -8.71
C GLY A 2 25.60 8.02 -9.07
N MET A 3 24.93 7.26 -8.20
CA MET A 3 23.46 7.19 -8.23
C MET A 3 22.93 8.48 -7.58
N PRO A 4 22.05 9.25 -8.23
CA PRO A 4 21.61 10.53 -7.70
C PRO A 4 20.77 10.28 -6.46
N TRP A 5 21.26 10.76 -5.32
CA TRP A 5 20.54 11.22 -4.13
C TRP A 5 19.05 10.87 -4.10
N ILE A 6 18.71 9.58 -3.95
CA ILE A 6 17.37 9.20 -3.51
C ILE A 6 17.31 9.68 -2.06
N LEU A 7 16.81 10.90 -1.86
CA LEU A 7 16.30 11.32 -0.57
C LEU A 7 15.15 10.37 -0.28
N VAL A 8 15.44 9.28 0.44
CA VAL A 8 14.45 8.29 0.85
C VAL A 8 13.49 9.03 1.78
N PHE A 9 12.41 9.57 1.22
CA PHE A 9 11.32 10.12 1.99
C PHE A 9 10.73 8.95 2.77
N TYR A 10 11.11 8.83 4.05
CA TYR A 10 10.74 7.68 4.85
C TYR A 10 9.26 7.75 5.24
N CYS A 11 8.38 7.36 4.32
CA CYS A 11 6.95 7.23 4.59
C CYS A 11 6.71 6.31 5.80
N GLY A 12 5.82 6.73 6.71
CA GLY A 12 5.41 5.94 7.87
C GLY A 12 6.34 6.00 9.10
N ARG A 13 7.32 6.93 9.18
CA ARG A 13 8.07 7.20 10.42
C ARG A 13 7.39 8.20 11.37
N GLY A 14 6.53 9.08 10.84
CA GLY A 14 5.81 10.08 11.66
C GLY A 14 4.66 9.49 12.48
N ASP A 15 4.07 8.37 12.05
CA ASP A 15 2.90 7.81 12.73
C ASP A 15 3.27 6.98 13.96
N ARG A 16 3.12 7.60 15.15
CA ARG A 16 3.34 6.98 16.46
C ARG A 16 2.35 5.85 16.80
N LYS A 17 1.32 5.60 15.99
CA LYS A 17 0.41 4.44 16.15
C LYS A 17 0.92 3.19 15.44
N THR A 18 1.95 3.30 14.59
CA THR A 18 2.54 2.15 13.88
C THR A 18 3.80 1.62 14.57
N LYS A 19 4.16 0.37 14.28
CA LYS A 19 5.44 -0.22 14.71
C LYS A 19 6.63 0.60 14.21
N ARG A 20 6.55 1.16 13.00
CA ARG A 20 7.62 1.94 12.35
C ARG A 20 7.80 3.30 13.01
N GLY A 21 6.73 4.05 13.27
CA GLY A 21 6.85 5.35 13.94
C GLY A 21 7.19 5.23 15.42
N LYS A 22 6.70 4.20 16.12
CA LYS A 22 7.19 3.89 17.49
C LYS A 22 8.68 3.57 17.51
N ARG A 23 9.20 2.84 16.52
CA ARG A 23 10.64 2.56 16.39
C ARG A 23 11.44 3.84 16.15
N PHE A 24 10.97 4.71 15.26
CA PHE A 24 11.64 5.99 14.96
C PHE A 24 11.65 6.93 16.16
N SER A 25 10.56 6.99 16.92
CA SER A 25 10.49 7.81 18.13
C SER A 25 11.13 7.16 19.36
N HIS A 26 11.81 6.01 19.20
CA HIS A 26 12.39 5.20 20.28
C HIS A 26 11.42 4.83 21.42
N SER A 27 10.12 4.85 21.18
CA SER A 27 9.10 4.60 22.19
C SER A 27 8.51 3.19 22.09
N TYR A 28 7.87 2.75 23.17
CA TYR A 28 7.14 1.49 23.23
C TYR A 28 5.63 1.76 23.35
N GLY A 29 4.81 0.77 23.02
CA GLY A 29 3.36 0.85 23.12
C GLY A 29 2.71 -0.37 22.47
N ASN A 30 1.40 -0.36 22.32
CA ASN A 30 0.66 -1.50 21.77
C ASN A 30 1.17 -1.97 20.40
N ALA A 31 1.51 -1.05 19.50
CA ALA A 31 2.06 -1.36 18.18
C ALA A 31 3.54 -1.82 18.20
N ARG A 32 4.26 -1.59 19.30
CA ARG A 32 5.66 -2.00 19.50
C ARG A 32 5.85 -2.48 20.95
N PRO A 33 5.38 -3.69 21.30
CA PRO A 33 5.57 -4.25 22.62
C PRO A 33 7.05 -4.56 22.89
N ARG A 34 7.46 -4.54 24.17
CA ARG A 34 8.83 -4.91 24.59
C ARG A 34 9.10 -6.41 24.50
N ASN A 35 8.12 -7.19 24.95
CA ASN A 35 8.23 -8.65 25.10
C ASN A 35 7.03 -9.31 24.43
N LYS A 36 7.18 -10.57 24.01
CA LYS A 36 6.12 -11.38 23.39
C LYS A 36 4.91 -11.61 24.30
N LYS A 37 5.10 -11.49 25.63
CA LYS A 37 4.03 -11.58 26.64
C LYS A 37 3.11 -10.34 26.65
N LYS A 38 3.56 -9.19 26.14
CA LYS A 38 2.71 -8.00 26.02
C LYS A 38 1.93 -8.09 24.72
N GLY A 39 0.60 -8.06 24.84
CA GLY A 39 -0.31 -8.12 23.70
C GLY A 39 0.01 -7.04 22.68
N THR A 40 -0.11 -7.41 21.41
CA THR A 40 -0.34 -6.46 20.32
C THR A 40 -1.84 -6.19 20.29
N GLY A 41 -2.29 -5.16 19.56
CA GLY A 41 -3.72 -4.90 19.35
C GLY A 41 -4.47 -6.14 18.85
N PRO A 42 -5.80 -6.06 18.74
CA PRO A 42 -6.63 -7.20 18.33
C PRO A 42 -6.06 -7.88 17.09
N ALA A 43 -6.08 -9.22 17.09
CA ALA A 43 -5.59 -10.00 15.97
C ALA A 43 -6.28 -9.53 14.70
N ARG A 44 -5.49 -9.22 13.66
CA ARG A 44 -6.05 -8.95 12.35
C ARG A 44 -6.70 -10.23 11.87
N LEU A 45 -8.02 -10.25 11.79
CA LEU A 45 -8.74 -11.34 11.14
C LEU A 45 -8.20 -11.44 9.72
N TYR A 46 -7.81 -12.64 9.33
CA TYR A 46 -7.46 -12.91 7.95
C TYR A 46 -8.74 -12.76 7.13
N ALA A 47 -8.85 -11.64 6.41
CA ALA A 47 -9.80 -11.55 5.32
C ALA A 47 -9.16 -12.26 4.13
N PRO A 48 -9.85 -13.22 3.47
CA PRO A 48 -9.40 -13.69 2.18
C PRO A 48 -9.23 -12.48 1.24
N PRO A 49 -8.28 -12.53 0.27
CA PRO A 49 -8.18 -11.48 -0.73
C PRO A 49 -9.56 -11.26 -1.34
N ALA A 50 -9.93 -10.00 -1.55
CA ALA A 50 -11.19 -9.69 -2.20
C ALA A 50 -11.24 -10.46 -3.53
N PRO A 51 -12.41 -11.04 -3.89
CA PRO A 51 -12.54 -11.67 -5.19
C PRO A 51 -12.09 -10.66 -6.26
N PRO A 52 -11.39 -11.13 -7.32
CA PRO A 52 -11.04 -10.26 -8.43
C PRO A 52 -12.33 -9.58 -8.90
N ARG A 53 -12.32 -8.26 -8.97
CA ARG A 53 -13.41 -7.52 -9.60
C ARG A 53 -13.41 -7.95 -11.06
N LYS A 54 -14.56 -8.41 -11.56
CA LYS A 54 -14.77 -8.55 -12.99
C LYS A 54 -14.48 -7.16 -13.59
N ASP A 55 -13.54 -7.08 -14.51
CA ASP A 55 -13.39 -5.86 -15.29
C ASP A 55 -14.71 -5.62 -16.00
N GLN A 56 -15.19 -4.38 -16.02
CA GLN A 56 -16.47 -4.05 -16.67
C GLN A 56 -16.41 -4.28 -18.19
N PHE A 57 -15.21 -4.49 -18.73
CA PHE A 57 -14.94 -4.69 -20.14
C PHE A 57 -14.59 -6.14 -20.52
N GLU A 58 -14.63 -7.11 -19.59
CA GLU A 58 -14.37 -8.53 -19.91
C GLU A 58 -15.58 -9.25 -20.53
N ASP A 59 -16.75 -8.61 -20.59
CA ASP A 59 -18.02 -9.22 -21.07
C ASP A 59 -18.11 -9.37 -22.60
N GLY A 60 -16.98 -9.36 -23.31
CA GLY A 60 -16.93 -9.62 -24.76
C GLY A 60 -17.60 -8.54 -25.62
N GLU A 61 -17.91 -7.38 -25.05
CA GLU A 61 -18.44 -6.24 -25.79
C GLU A 61 -17.33 -5.61 -26.64
N ILE A 62 -17.39 -5.88 -27.95
CA ILE A 62 -16.56 -5.20 -28.94
C ILE A 62 -17.09 -3.78 -29.08
N ILE A 63 -16.47 -2.84 -28.37
CA ILE A 63 -16.71 -1.41 -28.58
C ILE A 63 -15.97 -1.06 -29.88
N ALA A 64 -16.72 -0.78 -30.95
CA ALA A 64 -16.13 -0.25 -32.18
C ALA A 64 -15.64 1.17 -31.88
N ILE A 65 -14.35 1.29 -31.57
CA ILE A 65 -13.69 2.58 -31.46
C ILE A 65 -13.49 3.08 -32.89
N GLU A 66 -14.30 4.03 -33.30
CA GLU A 66 -14.06 4.81 -34.51
C GLU A 66 -12.84 5.69 -34.23
N ILE A 67 -11.72 5.33 -34.85
CA ILE A 67 -10.50 6.14 -34.82
C ILE A 67 -10.64 7.12 -35.98
N ASP A 68 -10.78 8.40 -35.68
CA ASP A 68 -10.73 9.46 -36.68
C ASP A 68 -9.31 9.52 -37.27
N ASP A 69 -9.21 9.41 -38.61
CA ASP A 69 -7.94 9.42 -39.35
C ASP A 69 -7.16 10.75 -39.18
N ASP A 70 -7.79 11.80 -38.67
CA ASP A 70 -7.21 13.12 -38.37
C ASP A 70 -6.13 13.06 -37.26
N ILE A 71 -6.05 11.96 -36.49
CA ILE A 71 -5.05 11.78 -35.42
C ILE A 71 -3.67 11.33 -35.93
N MET A 72 -3.58 10.94 -37.22
CA MET A 72 -2.38 10.40 -37.85
C MET A 72 -1.66 11.38 -38.79
N GLU A 73 -2.11 12.65 -38.85
CA GLU A 73 -1.44 13.74 -39.59
C GLU A 73 -0.58 14.64 -38.68
#